data_AF-A0A924WFM7-F1
#
_entry.id   AF-A0A924WFM7-F1
#
_cell.length_a   1.000
_cell.length_b   1.000
_cell.length_c   1.000
_cell.angle_alpha   90.00
_cell.angle_beta   90.00
_cell.angle_gamma   90.00
#
_symmetry.space_group_name_H-M   'P 1'
#
loop_
_entity.id
_entity.type
_entity.pdbx_description
1 polymer ?
#
loop_
_entity_poly.entity_id
_entity_poly.type
_entity_poly.pdbx_seq_one_letter_code
_entity_poly.pdbx_strand_id
1 'polypeptide(L)'
;MALVLKLLRANFRDRDWQRGQGYQRTRRVTRCEVAQGDDGHAQIESEVHGSAANTYQQQVRVALDNGRLQVAGQCTCPVGQNCKHVAAVCMHAARQLAQMFGLPGRNDRMVMAPDANGVTVDDAGGEIEPRGEAVPESVREPGFESMPASPAAAVREAYREPARELQR
;
A
#
# COMPACT_ATOMS: atom_id res chain seq x y z
N MET A 1 7.33 2.34 11.98
CA MET A 1 6.38 3.29 11.34
C MET A 1 6.99 4.11 10.21
N ALA A 2 8.13 4.79 10.39
CA ALA A 2 8.74 5.60 9.32
C ALA A 2 9.02 4.81 8.02
N LEU A 3 9.45 3.54 8.14
CA LEU A 3 9.69 2.66 7.00
C LEU A 3 8.41 2.39 6.19
N VAL A 4 7.33 1.98 6.85
CA VAL A 4 6.05 1.68 6.18
C VAL A 4 5.50 2.91 5.44
N LEU A 5 5.59 4.10 6.04
CA LEU A 5 5.18 5.34 5.37
C LEU A 5 6.06 5.66 4.15
N LYS A 6 7.37 5.34 4.20
CA LYS A 6 8.27 5.50 3.05
C LYS A 6 7.91 4.55 1.92
N LEU A 7 7.62 3.29 2.24
CA LEU A 7 7.19 2.28 1.26
C LEU A 7 5.85 2.66 0.61
N LEU A 8 4.87 3.10 1.42
CA LEU A 8 3.58 3.56 0.91
C LEU A 8 3.75 4.78 -0.02
N ARG A 9 4.58 5.76 0.37
CA ARG A 9 4.82 6.98 -0.43
C ARG A 9 5.26 6.69 -1.86
N ALA A 10 6.03 5.62 -2.10
CA ALA A 10 6.53 5.28 -3.42
C ALA A 10 5.43 5.01 -4.48
N ASN A 11 4.19 4.78 -4.04
CA ASN A 11 3.04 4.51 -4.91
C ASN A 11 2.23 5.77 -5.29
N PHE A 12 2.63 6.95 -4.80
CA PHE A 12 1.89 8.19 -4.97
C PHE A 12 2.77 9.28 -5.58
N ARG A 13 2.15 10.16 -6.36
CA ARG A 13 2.78 11.43 -6.73
C ARG A 13 3.01 12.26 -5.46
N ASP A 14 4.12 12.99 -5.41
CA ASP A 14 4.51 13.77 -4.23
C ASP A 14 3.41 14.73 -3.76
N ARG A 15 2.73 15.38 -4.71
CA ARG A 15 1.64 16.32 -4.42
C ARG A 15 0.44 15.63 -3.77
N ASP A 16 0.07 14.44 -4.23
CA ASP A 16 -1.06 13.68 -3.68
C ASP A 16 -0.74 13.15 -2.29
N TRP A 17 0.49 12.67 -2.09
CA TRP A 17 0.98 12.26 -0.77
C TRP A 17 0.96 13.44 0.22
N GLN A 18 1.54 14.58 -0.15
CA GLN A 18 1.59 15.76 0.72
C GLN A 18 0.19 16.26 1.10
N ARG A 19 -0.74 16.30 0.14
CA ARG A 19 -2.13 16.68 0.41
C ARG A 19 -2.83 15.61 1.26
N GLY A 20 -2.59 14.33 1.01
CA GLY A 20 -3.15 13.22 1.79
C GLY A 20 -2.76 13.29 3.26
N GLN A 21 -1.53 13.70 3.58
CA GLN A 21 -1.11 13.96 4.96
C GLN A 21 -2.00 15.01 5.65
N GLY A 22 -2.39 16.07 4.93
CA GLY A 22 -3.33 17.06 5.42
C GLY A 22 -4.67 16.43 5.83
N TYR A 23 -5.24 15.60 4.96
CA TYR A 23 -6.52 14.94 5.21
C TYR A 23 -6.45 13.96 6.39
N GLN A 24 -5.39 13.16 6.45
CA GLN A 24 -5.16 12.23 7.56
C GLN A 24 -5.02 12.97 8.90
N ARG A 25 -4.20 14.04 8.95
CA ARG A 25 -4.01 14.85 10.17
C ARG A 25 -5.29 15.51 10.66
N THR A 26 -6.12 15.98 9.72
CA THR A 26 -7.42 16.59 10.04
C THR A 26 -8.54 15.58 10.31
N ARG A 27 -8.22 14.29 10.44
CA ARG A 27 -9.19 13.20 10.72
C ARG A 27 -10.37 13.18 9.73
N ARG A 28 -10.09 13.42 8.45
CA ARG A 28 -11.12 13.37 7.39
C ARG A 28 -11.45 11.95 6.94
N VAL A 29 -10.67 10.96 7.35
CA VAL A 29 -11.00 9.54 7.17
C VAL A 29 -12.07 9.18 8.20
N THR A 30 -13.31 8.99 7.74
CA THR A 30 -14.45 8.71 8.62
C THR A 30 -14.72 7.24 8.83
N ARG A 31 -14.34 6.42 7.85
CA ARG A 31 -14.43 4.96 7.93
C ARG A 31 -13.18 4.36 7.31
N CYS A 32 -12.62 3.35 7.96
CA CYS A 32 -11.48 2.60 7.45
C CYS A 32 -11.54 1.20 8.05
N GLU A 33 -11.78 0.21 7.19
CA GLU A 33 -11.81 -1.20 7.53
C GLU A 33 -10.70 -1.88 6.73
N VAL A 34 -9.81 -2.58 7.44
CA VAL A 34 -8.70 -3.31 6.84
C VAL A 34 -8.98 -4.80 7.05
N ALA A 35 -9.01 -5.55 5.97
CA ALA A 35 -9.18 -6.99 5.96
C ALA A 35 -8.02 -7.65 5.21
N GLN A 36 -7.74 -8.90 5.53
CA GLN A 36 -6.84 -9.73 4.75
C GLN A 36 -7.62 -10.32 3.57
N GLY A 37 -7.09 -10.15 2.36
CA GLY A 37 -7.60 -10.80 1.15
C GLY A 37 -6.98 -12.18 0.95
N ASP A 38 -7.54 -12.93 0.00
CA ASP A 38 -7.25 -14.35 -0.19
C ASP A 38 -5.79 -14.63 -0.59
N ASP A 39 -5.15 -13.72 -1.33
CA ASP A 39 -3.77 -13.87 -1.82
C ASP A 39 -2.72 -13.22 -0.89
N GLY A 40 -3.08 -12.97 0.37
CA GLY A 40 -2.18 -12.32 1.34
C GLY A 40 -2.00 -10.82 1.13
N HIS A 41 -2.79 -10.19 0.24
CA HIS A 41 -2.91 -8.74 0.16
C HIS A 41 -3.82 -8.19 1.27
N ALA A 42 -3.62 -6.93 1.64
CA ALA A 42 -4.58 -6.20 2.45
C ALA A 42 -5.65 -5.58 1.53
N GLN A 43 -6.91 -5.74 1.90
CA GLN A 43 -8.03 -5.01 1.33
C GLN A 43 -8.49 -3.93 2.32
N ILE A 44 -8.65 -2.70 1.83
CA ILE A 44 -9.09 -1.57 2.65
C ILE A 44 -10.34 -0.99 2.03
N GLU A 45 -11.44 -0.99 2.77
CA GLU A 45 -12.63 -0.22 2.45
C GLU A 45 -12.68 1.02 3.32
N SER A 46 -12.91 2.18 2.71
CA SER A 46 -12.83 3.43 3.45
C SER A 46 -13.66 4.56 2.87
N GLU A 47 -13.94 5.54 3.72
CA GLU A 47 -14.67 6.76 3.41
C GLU A 47 -13.90 7.98 3.90
N VAL A 48 -13.81 9.00 3.05
CA VAL A 48 -13.04 10.22 3.33
C VAL A 48 -13.88 11.45 2.99
N HIS A 49 -14.04 12.36 3.96
CA HIS A 49 -14.64 13.67 3.71
C HIS A 49 -13.72 14.55 2.86
N GLY A 50 -14.26 15.01 1.73
CA GLY A 50 -13.67 15.94 0.79
C GLY A 50 -13.73 17.40 1.25
N SER A 51 -13.36 18.31 0.34
CA SER A 51 -13.38 19.75 0.60
C SER A 51 -14.77 20.39 0.47
N ALA A 52 -15.69 19.76 -0.25
CA ALA A 52 -16.97 20.35 -0.65
C ALA A 52 -18.17 19.58 -0.06
N ALA A 53 -18.14 19.25 1.23
CA ALA A 53 -19.11 18.39 1.94
C ALA A 53 -19.33 16.98 1.36
N ASN A 54 -18.68 16.64 0.24
CA ASN A 54 -18.77 15.32 -0.39
C ASN A 54 -17.94 14.29 0.38
N THR A 55 -18.51 13.10 0.58
CA THR A 55 -17.80 11.92 1.08
C THR A 55 -17.41 11.03 -0.08
N TYR A 56 -16.13 10.72 -0.19
CA TYR A 56 -15.61 9.83 -1.21
C TYR A 56 -15.35 8.45 -0.61
N GLN A 57 -15.93 7.44 -1.25
CA GLN A 57 -15.66 6.04 -0.98
C GLN A 57 -14.46 5.57 -1.80
N GLN A 58 -13.70 4.66 -1.21
CA GLN A 58 -12.51 4.10 -1.84
C GLN A 58 -12.24 2.68 -1.37
N GLN A 59 -11.67 1.92 -2.30
CA GLN A 59 -11.14 0.60 -2.08
C GLN A 59 -9.65 0.61 -2.40
N VAL A 60 -8.85 0.04 -1.51
CA VAL A 60 -7.40 0.01 -1.65
C VAL A 60 -6.91 -1.41 -1.45
N ARG A 61 -6.11 -1.88 -2.39
CA ARG A 61 -5.36 -3.12 -2.29
C ARG A 61 -3.91 -2.79 -2.02
N VAL A 62 -3.34 -3.45 -1.02
CA VAL A 62 -1.94 -3.34 -0.70
C VAL A 62 -1.34 -4.74 -0.69
N ALA A 63 -0.25 -4.95 -1.42
CA ALA A 63 0.50 -6.19 -1.40
C ALA A 63 1.94 -5.92 -0.99
N LEU A 64 2.58 -6.88 -0.32
CA LEU A 64 4.02 -6.87 -0.07
C LEU A 64 4.68 -7.79 -1.09
N ASP A 65 5.49 -7.22 -1.98
CA ASP A 65 6.24 -7.95 -3.00
C ASP A 65 7.71 -7.54 -2.95
N ASN A 66 8.61 -8.50 -2.77
CA ASN A 66 10.07 -8.28 -2.73
C ASN A 66 10.51 -7.13 -1.80
N GLY A 67 9.87 -7.00 -0.62
CA GLY A 67 10.16 -5.94 0.34
C GLY A 67 9.60 -4.56 -0.03
N ARG A 68 8.79 -4.45 -1.09
CA ARG A 68 8.10 -3.24 -1.53
C ARG A 68 6.61 -3.38 -1.31
N LEU A 69 5.97 -2.30 -0.81
CA LEU A 69 4.52 -2.22 -0.78
C LEU A 69 4.03 -1.75 -2.14
N GLN A 70 3.20 -2.55 -2.80
CA GLN A 70 2.47 -2.15 -3.99
C GLN A 70 1.06 -1.72 -3.59
N VAL A 71 0.65 -0.53 -4.02
CA VAL A 71 -0.66 0.05 -3.67
C VAL A 71 -1.47 0.34 -4.93
N ALA A 72 -2.62 -0.31 -5.03
CA ALA A 72 -3.63 -0.02 -6.04
C ALA A 72 -4.90 0.48 -5.33
N GLY A 73 -5.17 1.78 -5.43
CA GLY A 73 -6.35 2.40 -4.81
C GLY A 73 -7.27 3.04 -5.83
N GLN A 74 -8.55 2.74 -5.71
CA GLN A 74 -9.62 3.34 -6.50
C GLN A 74 -10.48 4.23 -5.59
N CYS A 75 -10.69 5.47 -6.00
CA CYS A 75 -11.51 6.43 -5.26
C CYS A 75 -12.61 7.00 -6.16
N THR A 76 -13.79 7.20 -5.59
CA THR A 76 -14.96 7.82 -6.25
C THR A 76 -14.78 9.33 -6.53
N CYS A 77 -13.62 9.91 -6.20
CA CYS A 77 -13.33 11.31 -6.50
C CYS A 77 -12.99 11.53 -7.99
N PRO A 78 -13.05 12.78 -8.49
CA PRO A 78 -12.78 13.08 -9.91
C PRO A 78 -11.39 12.68 -10.41
N VAL A 79 -10.43 12.44 -9.50
CA VAL A 79 -9.07 11.99 -9.84
C VAL A 79 -9.02 10.47 -10.05
N GLY A 80 -9.90 9.70 -9.38
CA GLY A 80 -9.93 8.25 -9.51
C GLY A 80 -8.82 7.54 -8.73
N GLN A 81 -7.72 7.22 -9.41
CA GLN A 81 -6.68 6.31 -8.90
C GLN A 81 -5.62 7.02 -8.05
N ASN A 82 -5.17 6.34 -6.98
CA ASN A 82 -4.07 6.76 -6.09
C ASN A 82 -4.06 8.26 -5.77
N CYS A 83 -5.25 8.82 -5.56
CA CYS A 83 -5.40 10.24 -5.25
C CYS A 83 -4.99 10.54 -3.80
N LYS A 84 -4.97 11.82 -3.44
CA LYS A 84 -4.73 12.27 -2.05
C LYS A 84 -5.62 11.60 -0.98
N HIS A 85 -6.84 11.16 -1.32
CA HIS A 85 -7.72 10.48 -0.37
C HIS A 85 -7.21 9.05 -0.09
N VAL A 86 -6.79 8.33 -1.14
CA VAL A 86 -6.16 7.01 -1.02
C VAL A 86 -4.90 7.12 -0.16
N ALA A 87 -4.05 8.12 -0.45
CA ALA A 87 -2.87 8.38 0.35
C ALA A 87 -3.19 8.62 1.83
N ALA A 88 -4.24 9.40 2.13
CA ALA A 88 -4.67 9.66 3.51
C ALA A 88 -5.08 8.38 4.25
N VAL A 89 -5.79 7.47 3.57
CA VAL A 89 -6.20 6.19 4.14
C VAL A 89 -5.03 5.24 4.30
N CYS A 90 -4.10 5.15 3.33
CA CYS A 90 -2.89 4.34 3.49
C CYS A 90 -2.08 4.78 4.71
N MET A 91 -1.96 6.10 4.94
CA MET A 91 -1.31 6.62 6.16
C MET A 91 -2.09 6.29 7.43
N HIS A 92 -3.43 6.38 7.38
CA HIS A 92 -4.30 6.03 8.50
C HIS A 92 -4.19 4.54 8.86
N ALA A 93 -4.15 3.67 7.86
CA ALA A 93 -4.05 2.22 7.98
C ALA A 93 -2.60 1.72 8.18
N ALA A 94 -1.58 2.60 8.12
CA ALA A 94 -0.17 2.21 8.08
C ALA A 94 0.24 1.27 9.23
N ARG A 95 -0.33 1.45 10.43
CA ARG A 95 -0.05 0.56 11.57
C ARG A 95 -0.64 -0.84 11.37
N GLN A 96 -1.87 -0.93 10.87
CA GLN A 96 -2.54 -2.21 10.60
C GLN A 96 -1.83 -2.96 9.46
N LEU A 97 -1.46 -2.24 8.40
CA LEU A 97 -0.67 -2.80 7.29
C LEU A 97 0.69 -3.31 7.77
N ALA A 98 1.36 -2.58 8.67
CA ALA A 98 2.63 -3.03 9.24
C ALA A 98 2.48 -4.35 10.01
N GLN A 99 1.43 -4.48 10.81
CA GLN A 99 1.13 -5.69 11.57
C GLN A 99 0.78 -6.87 10.66
N MET A 100 -0.05 -6.62 9.63
CA MET A 100 -0.47 -7.64 8.68
C MET A 100 0.70 -8.19 7.86
N PHE A 101 1.61 -7.32 7.41
CA PHE A 101 2.77 -7.71 6.60
C PHE A 101 4.03 -8.00 7.41
N GLY A 102 3.97 -8.00 8.74
CA GLY A 102 5.13 -8.21 9.60
C GLY A 102 6.27 -7.20 9.40
N LEU A 103 5.95 -5.96 9.00
CA LEU A 103 6.95 -4.94 8.70
C LEU A 103 7.41 -4.21 9.98
N PRO A 104 8.73 -3.97 10.15
CA PRO A 104 9.25 -3.48 11.42
C PRO A 104 8.70 -2.09 11.82
N GLY A 105 8.10 -2.06 12.98
CA GLY A 105 7.35 -0.97 13.59
C GLY A 105 8.18 0.03 14.39
N ARG A 106 9.31 0.57 13.91
CA ARG A 106 10.15 1.60 14.62
C ARG A 106 10.77 1.14 15.98
N ASN A 107 10.19 0.20 16.72
CA ASN A 107 10.71 -0.32 18.00
C ASN A 107 11.02 -1.82 17.96
N ASP A 108 10.99 -2.41 16.78
CA ASP A 108 11.26 -3.82 16.61
C ASP A 108 12.78 -3.92 16.48
N ARG A 109 13.43 -4.20 17.61
CA ARG A 109 14.78 -4.75 17.60
C ARG A 109 14.78 -5.87 16.57
N MET A 110 15.62 -5.71 15.56
CA MET A 110 15.88 -6.66 14.48
C MET A 110 15.83 -8.10 15.00
N VAL A 111 14.71 -8.80 14.82
CA VAL A 111 14.71 -10.27 14.91
C VAL A 111 15.07 -10.72 13.51
N MET A 112 16.37 -10.85 13.28
CA MET A 112 16.88 -11.70 12.23
C MET A 112 16.34 -13.11 12.54
N ALA A 113 15.60 -13.69 11.58
CA ALA A 113 15.42 -15.13 11.59
C ALA A 113 16.83 -15.75 11.54
N PRO A 114 17.19 -16.71 12.40
CA PRO A 114 18.49 -17.35 12.29
C PRO A 114 18.51 -18.13 10.98
N ASP A 115 19.31 -17.69 10.01
CA ASP A 115 19.84 -18.62 9.04
C ASP A 115 20.77 -19.57 9.79
N ALA A 116 20.61 -20.86 9.53
CA ALA A 116 21.22 -21.93 10.30
C ALA A 116 22.72 -22.13 9.95
N ASN A 117 23.52 -21.05 9.88
CA ASN A 117 24.97 -21.15 9.75
C ASN A 117 25.66 -19.98 10.46
N GLY A 118 26.03 -20.20 11.72
CA GLY A 118 26.94 -19.32 12.43
C GLY A 118 28.31 -19.32 11.75
N VAL A 119 28.59 -18.26 10.98
CA VAL A 119 29.93 -17.92 10.53
C VAL A 119 30.21 -16.49 10.97
N THR A 120 31.05 -16.34 11.99
CA THR A 120 31.71 -15.07 12.32
C THR A 120 32.92 -14.93 11.42
N VAL A 121 32.96 -13.89 10.59
CA VAL A 121 34.19 -13.42 9.97
C VAL A 121 34.55 -12.07 10.56
N ASP A 122 35.70 -12.05 11.23
CA ASP A 122 36.40 -10.85 11.63
C ASP A 122 37.04 -10.15 10.42
N ASP A 123 37.17 -8.83 10.59
CA ASP A 123 38.25 -7.97 10.12
C ASP A 123 38.23 -7.23 8.76
N ALA A 124 38.76 -6.01 8.89
CA ALA A 124 39.43 -5.15 7.91
C ALA A 124 38.64 -4.49 6.74
N GLY A 125 38.33 -3.21 6.97
CA GLY A 125 38.61 -2.05 6.10
C GLY A 125 38.58 -2.18 4.57
N GLY A 126 37.69 -1.41 3.93
CA GLY A 126 37.78 -1.08 2.50
C GLY A 126 36.80 0.04 2.10
N GLU A 127 37.33 1.18 1.68
CA GLU A 127 36.60 2.33 1.11
C GLU A 127 35.78 1.94 -0.11
N ILE A 128 34.57 2.52 -0.25
CA ILE A 128 33.84 2.52 -1.53
C ILE A 128 33.10 3.86 -1.69
N GLU A 129 33.66 4.76 -2.49
CA GLU A 129 32.94 5.88 -3.10
C GLU A 129 32.44 5.49 -4.51
N PRO A 130 31.36 6.11 -5.03
CA PRO A 130 30.50 5.54 -6.07
C PRO A 130 30.76 6.12 -7.46
N ARG A 131 30.42 5.39 -8.55
CA ARG A 131 29.96 5.97 -9.84
C ARG A 131 29.68 4.94 -10.95
N GLY A 132 28.56 5.20 -11.66
CA GLY A 132 28.29 4.82 -13.05
C GLY A 132 27.84 3.38 -13.27
N GLU A 133 26.91 3.03 -14.14
CA GLU A 133 26.09 3.78 -15.10
C GLU A 133 25.04 2.79 -15.63
N ALA A 134 24.05 3.31 -16.36
CA ALA A 134 23.14 2.60 -17.28
C ALA A 134 22.05 1.73 -16.65
N VAL A 135 20.86 2.33 -16.54
CA VAL A 135 19.58 1.61 -16.50
C VAL A 135 19.27 1.19 -17.95
N PRO A 136 19.21 -0.10 -18.30
CA PRO A 136 18.66 -0.50 -19.57
C PRO A 136 17.13 -0.34 -19.54
N GLU A 137 16.67 0.34 -20.59
CA GLU A 137 15.29 0.50 -21.02
C GLU A 137 14.64 -0.87 -21.30
N SER A 138 13.34 -0.94 -21.10
CA SER A 138 12.42 -2.05 -21.44
C SER A 138 12.38 -3.25 -20.48
N VAL A 139 11.62 -3.11 -19.39
CA VAL A 139 10.84 -4.24 -18.89
C VAL A 139 9.38 -3.96 -19.20
N ARG A 140 8.90 -4.74 -20.17
CA ARG A 140 7.53 -4.79 -20.66
C ARG A 140 6.56 -4.97 -19.50
N GLU A 141 5.51 -4.16 -19.54
CA GLU A 141 4.32 -4.26 -18.70
C GLU A 141 3.75 -5.69 -18.75
N PRO A 142 3.53 -6.38 -17.62
CA PRO A 142 2.45 -7.33 -17.56
C PRO A 142 1.17 -6.50 -17.40
N GLY A 143 0.34 -6.54 -18.45
CA GLY A 143 -0.91 -5.81 -18.54
C GLY A 143 -1.73 -5.93 -17.26
N PHE A 144 -1.85 -4.83 -16.55
CA PHE A 144 -2.91 -4.62 -15.58
C PHE A 144 -4.20 -4.55 -16.39
N GLU A 145 -4.95 -5.65 -16.44
CA GLU A 145 -6.25 -5.68 -17.10
C GLU A 145 -7.06 -4.46 -16.64
N SER A 146 -7.35 -3.60 -17.61
CA SER A 146 -8.12 -2.37 -17.46
C SER A 146 -9.49 -2.73 -16.88
N MET A 147 -9.63 -2.60 -15.56
CA MET A 147 -10.91 -2.77 -14.90
C MET A 147 -11.80 -1.56 -15.23
N PRO A 148 -13.08 -1.77 -15.56
CA PRO A 148 -13.95 -0.69 -15.99
C PRO A 148 -14.15 0.31 -14.85
N ALA A 149 -13.98 1.59 -15.17
CA ALA A 149 -14.43 2.67 -14.30
C ALA A 149 -15.95 2.55 -14.12
N SER A 150 -16.42 2.25 -12.90
CA SER A 150 -17.86 2.23 -12.62
C SER A 150 -18.23 2.57 -11.17
N PRO A 151 -19.46 3.06 -10.95
CA PRO A 151 -19.83 3.89 -9.82
C PRO A 151 -20.00 3.06 -8.54
N ALA A 152 -19.87 3.74 -7.39
CA ALA A 152 -19.78 3.25 -6.01
C ALA A 152 -20.52 1.95 -5.60
N ALA A 153 -21.61 1.56 -6.28
CA ALA A 153 -22.31 0.30 -6.04
C ALA A 153 -21.64 -0.93 -6.70
N ALA A 154 -21.07 -0.77 -7.90
CA ALA A 154 -20.44 -1.86 -8.65
C ALA A 154 -19.12 -2.35 -8.00
N VAL A 155 -18.43 -1.47 -7.28
CA VAL A 155 -17.14 -1.81 -6.64
C VAL A 155 -17.31 -2.79 -5.47
N ARG A 156 -18.48 -2.78 -4.80
CA ARG A 156 -18.82 -3.75 -3.74
C ARG A 156 -19.19 -5.13 -4.27
N GLU A 157 -19.73 -5.19 -5.49
CA GLU A 157 -20.26 -6.42 -6.09
C GLU A 157 -19.23 -7.11 -7.00
N ALA A 158 -18.41 -6.35 -7.73
CA ALA A 158 -17.35 -6.88 -8.60
C ALA A 158 -16.21 -7.60 -7.84
N TYR A 159 -16.14 -7.44 -6.51
CA TYR A 159 -15.16 -8.12 -5.65
C TYR A 159 -15.77 -9.07 -4.62
N ARG A 160 -17.09 -9.31 -4.71
CA ARG A 160 -17.72 -10.44 -4.04
C ARG A 160 -17.45 -11.66 -4.91
N GLU A 161 -16.31 -12.31 -4.74
CA GLU A 161 -16.16 -13.70 -5.22
C GLU A 161 -17.35 -14.52 -4.69
N PRO A 162 -17.96 -15.40 -5.50
CA PRO A 162 -19.16 -16.11 -5.09
C PRO A 162 -18.84 -16.95 -3.85
N ALA A 163 -19.55 -16.65 -2.77
CA ALA A 163 -19.54 -17.48 -1.58
C ALA A 163 -20.00 -18.90 -1.97
N ARG A 164 -19.05 -19.83 -2.06
CA ARG A 164 -19.24 -21.28 -1.98
C ARG A 164 -20.37 -21.87 -2.84
N GLU A 165 -20.02 -22.48 -3.96
CA GLU A 165 -20.65 -23.76 -4.33
C GLU A 165 -19.81 -24.91 -3.77
N LEU A 166 -19.98 -25.14 -2.47
CA LEU A 166 -19.86 -26.47 -1.89
C LEU A 166 -21.22 -27.14 -2.08
N GLN A 167 -21.36 -28.01 -3.07
CA GLN A 167 -22.32 -29.12 -3.04
C GLN A 167 -22.08 -30.11 -4.20
N ARG A 168 -21.52 -31.27 -3.80
CA ARG A 168 -21.72 -32.64 -4.32
C ARG A 168 -21.39 -32.97 -5.77
#